data_AF-A0A1Y4AZD2-F1
#
_entry.id   AF-A0A1Y4AZD2-F1
#
_cell.length_a   1.000
_cell.length_b   1.000
_cell.length_c   1.000
_cell.angle_alpha   90.00
_cell.angle_beta   90.00
_cell.angle_gamma   90.00
#
_symmetry.space_group_name_H-M   'P 1'
#
loop_
_entity.id
_entity.type
_entity.pdbx_description
1 polymer ?
#
loop_
_entity_poly.entity_id
_entity_poly.type
_entity_poly.pdbx_seq_one_letter_code
_entity_poly.pdbx_strand_id
1 'polypeptide(L)'
;MKEQTAKNMFVIADGAAFGSMVEDCFEFVVHNLDKRISMWMPESFEYILLKAGIIQNNKIDAILDNPSEYIECKRYPSWERFFTEILICFSDEKYKYSKKHLNPYYVLPYNLEKVKKYLWEGLQIIL
;
A
#
# COMPACT_ATOMS: atom_id res chain seq x y z
N MET A 1 -12.53 -22.11 34.95
CA MET A 1 -12.29 -21.91 33.51
C MET A 1 -12.09 -20.42 33.29
N LYS A 2 -10.90 -19.96 32.91
CA LYS A 2 -10.72 -18.56 32.49
C LYS A 2 -11.25 -18.45 31.07
N GLU A 3 -12.31 -17.69 30.90
CA GLU A 3 -12.79 -17.21 29.61
C GLU A 3 -11.61 -16.52 28.91
N GLN A 4 -11.03 -17.17 27.89
CA GLN A 4 -10.10 -16.49 27.00
C GLN A 4 -10.94 -15.52 26.18
N THR A 5 -10.98 -14.27 26.62
CA THR A 5 -11.44 -13.16 25.79
C THR A 5 -10.62 -13.21 24.51
N ALA A 6 -11.27 -13.52 23.37
CA ALA A 6 -10.62 -13.56 22.07
C ALA A 6 -9.90 -12.21 21.86
N LYS A 7 -8.57 -12.20 22.00
CA LYS A 7 -7.76 -11.00 21.84
C LYS A 7 -7.69 -10.72 20.35
N ASN A 8 -8.47 -9.74 19.90
CA ASN A 8 -8.35 -9.18 18.54
C ASN A 8 -6.89 -8.75 18.33
N MET A 9 -6.29 -9.18 17.23
CA MET A 9 -4.91 -8.84 16.87
C MET A 9 -4.91 -7.97 15.63
N PHE A 10 -4.22 -6.83 15.68
CA PHE A 10 -3.97 -6.01 14.50
C PHE A 10 -2.50 -6.12 14.10
N VAL A 11 -2.25 -6.58 12.88
CA VAL A 11 -0.91 -6.82 12.35
C VAL A 11 -0.62 -5.78 11.27
N ILE A 12 0.48 -5.06 11.42
CA ILE A 12 1.05 -4.21 10.38
C ILE A 12 2.36 -4.86 9.96
N ALA A 13 2.48 -5.23 8.70
CA ALA A 13 3.69 -5.85 8.17
C ALA A 13 4.04 -5.27 6.80
N ASP A 14 5.29 -5.46 6.39
CA ASP A 14 5.81 -4.99 5.11
C ASP A 14 5.32 -5.90 3.98
N GLY A 15 4.26 -5.51 3.28
CA GLY A 15 3.69 -6.31 2.18
C GLY A 15 4.67 -6.54 1.03
N ALA A 16 5.60 -5.62 0.77
CA ALA A 16 6.58 -5.75 -0.30
C ALA A 16 7.53 -6.94 -0.08
N ALA A 17 7.85 -7.25 1.17
CA ALA A 17 8.74 -8.35 1.52
C ALA A 17 8.10 -9.73 1.29
N PHE A 18 6.78 -9.82 1.42
CA PHE A 18 6.01 -11.05 1.19
C PHE A 18 5.54 -11.18 -0.26
N GLY A 19 5.32 -10.06 -0.96
CA GLY A 19 4.94 -10.04 -2.37
C GLY A 19 3.67 -10.85 -2.62
N SER A 20 3.74 -11.86 -3.50
CA SER A 20 2.61 -12.74 -3.78
C SER A 20 2.23 -13.66 -2.61
N MET A 21 3.14 -13.92 -1.67
CA MET A 21 2.87 -14.77 -0.49
C MET A 21 1.97 -14.09 0.54
N VAL A 22 1.63 -12.81 0.33
CA VAL A 22 0.64 -12.11 1.15
C VAL A 22 -0.68 -12.88 1.15
N GLU A 23 -1.12 -13.39 0.00
CA GLU A 23 -2.35 -14.21 -0.13
C GLU A 23 -2.26 -15.48 0.72
N ASP A 24 -1.15 -16.23 0.63
CA ASP A 24 -0.91 -17.42 1.46
C ASP A 24 -0.92 -17.10 2.97
N CYS A 25 -0.41 -15.94 3.37
CA CYS A 25 -0.46 -15.49 4.77
C CYS A 25 -1.90 -15.25 5.24
N PHE A 26 -2.74 -14.63 4.40
CA PHE A 26 -4.15 -14.42 4.68
C PHE A 26 -4.88 -15.75 4.82
N GLU A 27 -4.70 -16.68 3.88
CA GLU A 27 -5.30 -18.02 3.94
C GLU A 27 -4.88 -18.78 5.20
N PHE A 28 -3.57 -18.76 5.53
CA PHE A 28 -3.07 -19.42 6.73
C PHE A 28 -3.76 -18.89 7.99
N VAL A 29 -3.89 -17.57 8.12
CA VAL A 29 -4.54 -16.94 9.27
C VAL A 29 -6.01 -17.32 9.36
N VAL A 30 -6.75 -17.25 8.24
CA VAL A 30 -8.17 -17.64 8.16
C VAL A 30 -8.38 -19.09 8.60
N HIS A 31 -7.51 -20.00 8.14
CA HIS A 31 -7.73 -21.44 8.32
C HIS A 31 -7.14 -22.02 9.61
N ASN A 32 -6.14 -21.39 10.22
CA ASN A 32 -5.37 -21.99 11.31
C ASN A 32 -5.47 -21.23 12.64
N LEU A 33 -6.01 -20.01 12.65
CA LEU A 33 -6.09 -19.20 13.87
C LEU A 33 -7.55 -18.93 14.24
N ASP A 34 -7.99 -19.48 15.37
CA ASP A 34 -9.31 -19.20 15.97
C ASP A 34 -9.27 -17.86 16.74
N LYS A 35 -8.87 -16.80 16.03
CA LYS A 35 -8.75 -15.42 16.54
C LYS A 35 -9.11 -14.44 15.45
N ARG A 36 -9.76 -13.35 15.84
CA ARG A 36 -10.00 -12.21 14.97
C ARG A 36 -8.68 -11.47 14.71
N ILE A 37 -8.15 -11.58 13.49
CA ILE A 37 -6.91 -10.93 13.08
C ILE A 37 -7.20 -9.97 11.93
N SER A 38 -6.87 -8.70 12.11
CA SER A 38 -6.88 -7.72 11.04
C SER A 38 -5.44 -7.51 10.58
N MET A 39 -5.16 -7.68 9.28
CA MET A 39 -3.82 -7.47 8.74
C MET A 39 -3.81 -6.32 7.76
N TRP A 40 -2.79 -5.48 7.88
CA TRP A 40 -2.50 -4.40 6.95
C TRP A 40 -1.09 -4.59 6.39
N MET A 41 -1.02 -5.01 5.13
CA MET A 41 0.21 -5.30 4.40
C MET A 41 0.16 -4.59 3.05
N PRO A 42 0.32 -3.25 3.03
CA PRO A 42 0.32 -2.52 1.77
C PRO A 42 1.54 -2.92 0.94
N GLU A 43 1.34 -3.02 -0.37
CA GLU A 43 2.42 -3.33 -1.32
C GLU A 43 3.51 -2.24 -1.34
N SER A 44 3.10 -0.97 -1.30
CA SER A 44 4.01 0.16 -1.07
C SER A 44 3.25 1.43 -0.67
N PHE A 45 3.92 2.34 0.02
CA PHE A 45 3.36 3.65 0.33
C PHE A 45 3.13 4.48 -0.94
N GLU A 46 4.05 4.41 -1.90
CA GLU A 46 3.98 5.15 -3.15
C GLU A 46 2.80 4.73 -4.01
N TYR A 47 2.51 3.44 -4.07
CA TYR A 47 1.30 2.94 -4.74
C TYR A 47 0.03 3.54 -4.15
N ILE A 48 -0.07 3.65 -2.82
CA ILE A 48 -1.21 4.28 -2.15
C ILE A 48 -1.32 5.76 -2.55
N LEU A 49 -0.21 6.49 -2.61
CA LEU A 49 -0.21 7.91 -3.01
C LEU A 49 -0.66 8.11 -4.47
N LEU A 50 -0.22 7.22 -5.36
CA LEU A 50 -0.63 7.21 -6.77
C LEU A 50 -2.11 6.91 -6.91
N LYS A 51 -2.59 5.82 -6.27
CA LYS A 51 -4.01 5.41 -6.28
C LYS A 51 -4.93 6.44 -5.63
N ALA A 52 -4.43 7.16 -4.63
CA ALA A 52 -5.13 8.28 -4.00
C ALA A 52 -5.29 9.52 -4.90
N GLY A 53 -4.64 9.54 -6.07
CA GLY A 53 -4.70 10.68 -6.98
C GLY A 53 -4.15 11.95 -6.34
N ILE A 54 -3.11 11.81 -5.50
CA ILE A 54 -2.37 12.96 -4.94
C ILE A 54 -1.62 13.67 -6.06
N ILE A 55 -1.12 12.90 -7.02
CA ILE A 55 -0.55 13.38 -8.27
C ILE A 55 -1.48 12.93 -9.38
N GLN A 56 -1.99 13.87 -10.17
CA GLN A 56 -2.91 13.59 -11.27
C GLN A 56 -2.16 13.60 -12.59
N ASN A 57 -2.16 12.47 -13.28
CA ASN A 57 -1.64 12.37 -14.65
C ASN A 57 -2.32 11.21 -15.36
N ASN A 58 -2.84 11.45 -16.56
CA ASN A 58 -3.55 10.47 -17.37
C ASN A 58 -2.71 9.20 -17.62
N LYS A 59 -1.37 9.33 -17.63
CA LYS A 59 -0.45 8.20 -17.78
C LYS A 59 -0.37 7.35 -16.52
N ILE A 60 -0.52 7.95 -15.34
CA ILE A 60 -0.52 7.21 -14.06
C ILE A 60 -1.74 6.29 -14.02
N ASP A 61 -2.92 6.79 -14.41
CA ASP A 61 -4.14 5.97 -14.40
C ASP A 61 -3.99 4.72 -15.29
N ALA A 62 -3.47 4.89 -16.51
CA ALA A 62 -3.19 3.76 -17.40
C ALA A 62 -2.16 2.76 -16.83
N ILE A 63 -1.14 3.26 -16.12
CA ILE A 63 -0.15 2.39 -15.46
C ILE A 63 -0.75 1.65 -14.28
N LEU A 64 -1.63 2.27 -13.49
CA LEU A 64 -2.29 1.65 -12.34
C LEU A 64 -3.31 0.58 -12.77
N ASP A 65 -3.93 0.74 -13.94
CA ASP A 65 -4.87 -0.25 -14.48
C ASP A 65 -4.17 -1.56 -14.92
N ASN A 66 -2.96 -1.46 -15.48
CA ASN A 66 -2.18 -2.65 -15.86
C ASN A 66 -0.67 -2.49 -15.60
N PRO A 67 -0.23 -2.46 -14.33
CA PRO A 67 1.17 -2.22 -13.96
C PRO A 67 2.12 -3.29 -14.50
N SER A 68 1.63 -4.51 -14.71
CA SER A 68 2.41 -5.63 -15.25
C SER A 68 2.96 -5.38 -16.66
N GLU A 69 2.29 -4.57 -17.48
CA GLU A 69 2.77 -4.19 -18.82
C GLU A 69 3.90 -3.15 -18.80
N TYR A 70 4.05 -2.43 -17.69
CA TYR A 70 5.01 -1.34 -17.54
C TYR A 70 6.20 -1.71 -16.65
N ILE A 71 6.03 -2.71 -15.78
CA ILE A 71 7.10 -3.25 -14.95
C ILE A 71 8.01 -4.12 -15.81
N GLU A 72 9.02 -3.49 -16.39
CA GLU A 72 10.14 -4.22 -16.95
C GLU A 72 10.99 -4.80 -15.81
N CYS A 73 10.87 -6.11 -15.55
CA CYS A 73 11.64 -6.83 -14.50
C CYS A 73 13.16 -6.65 -14.60
N LYS A 74 13.66 -6.24 -15.78
CA LYS A 74 15.08 -5.91 -15.99
C LYS A 74 15.47 -4.55 -15.41
N ARG A 75 14.54 -3.61 -15.34
CA ARG A 75 14.77 -2.22 -14.92
C ARG A 75 14.41 -1.99 -13.46
N TYR A 76 13.38 -2.65 -12.95
CA TYR A 76 12.91 -2.48 -11.58
C TYR A 76 12.94 -3.81 -10.81
N PRO A 77 13.70 -3.89 -9.70
CA PRO A 77 13.82 -5.11 -8.92
C PRO A 77 12.59 -5.40 -8.04
N SER A 78 11.68 -4.44 -7.88
CA SER A 78 10.42 -4.60 -7.16
C SER A 78 9.39 -3.59 -7.63
N TRP A 79 8.12 -3.90 -7.37
CA TRP A 79 6.98 -3.00 -7.62
C TRP A 79 7.10 -1.70 -6.82
N GLU A 80 7.57 -1.78 -5.56
CA GLU A 80 7.85 -0.59 -4.75
C GLU A 80 8.84 0.37 -5.44
N ARG A 81 9.92 -0.16 -6.03
CA ARG A 81 10.90 0.66 -6.74
C ARG A 81 10.31 1.28 -8.00
N PHE A 82 9.48 0.55 -8.71
CA PHE A 82 8.75 1.06 -9.87
C PHE A 82 7.82 2.22 -9.49
N PHE A 83 6.95 2.04 -8.48
CA PHE A 83 6.03 3.09 -8.04
C PHE A 83 6.74 4.30 -7.45
N THR A 84 7.87 4.08 -6.76
CA THR A 84 8.73 5.18 -6.28
C THR A 84 9.24 6.04 -7.43
N GLU A 85 9.77 5.41 -8.47
CA GLU A 85 10.29 6.13 -9.64
C GLU A 85 9.18 6.86 -10.39
N ILE A 86 8.00 6.26 -10.56
CA ILE A 86 6.83 6.95 -11.13
C ILE A 86 6.48 8.18 -10.31
N LEU A 87 6.33 8.05 -9.00
CA LEU A 87 5.92 9.16 -8.13
C LEU A 87 6.97 10.28 -8.15
N ILE A 88 8.26 9.95 -8.20
CA ILE A 88 9.34 10.93 -8.38
C ILE A 88 9.24 11.58 -9.77
N CYS A 89 9.08 10.82 -10.85
CA CYS A 89 9.03 11.37 -12.21
C CYS A 89 7.85 12.31 -12.42
N PHE A 90 6.67 11.96 -11.92
CA PHE A 90 5.44 12.71 -12.15
C PHE A 90 5.14 13.79 -11.11
N SER A 91 5.86 13.83 -9.97
CA SER A 91 5.74 14.94 -9.02
C SER A 91 6.32 16.25 -9.56
N ASP A 92 5.54 17.32 -9.40
CA ASP A 92 5.95 18.70 -9.69
C ASP A 92 7.12 19.11 -8.79
N GLU A 93 7.97 20.01 -9.27
CA GLU A 93 9.11 20.52 -8.51
C GLU A 93 8.71 21.18 -7.19
N LYS A 94 7.56 21.85 -7.14
CA LYS A 94 7.04 22.52 -5.93
C LYS A 94 6.69 21.56 -4.80
N TYR A 95 6.30 20.34 -5.16
CA TYR A 95 5.89 19.28 -4.22
C TYR A 95 6.56 17.95 -4.55
N LYS A 96 7.87 18.01 -4.85
CA LYS A 96 8.64 16.84 -5.26
C LYS A 96 8.56 15.73 -4.22
N TYR A 97 8.34 14.50 -4.70
CA TYR A 97 8.36 13.33 -3.84
C TYR A 97 9.79 12.96 -3.43
N SER A 98 9.98 12.61 -2.16
CA SER A 98 11.23 12.08 -1.62
C SER A 98 10.95 11.13 -0.47
N LYS A 99 11.47 9.90 -0.55
CA LYS A 99 11.39 8.91 0.53
C LYS A 99 12.03 9.38 1.83
N LYS A 100 13.04 10.24 1.75
CA LYS A 100 13.78 10.74 2.93
C LYS A 100 13.06 11.91 3.60
N HIS A 101 12.45 12.78 2.80
CA HIS A 101 11.82 14.02 3.27
C HIS A 101 10.52 14.25 2.51
N LEU A 102 9.41 13.81 3.10
CA LEU A 102 8.10 13.95 2.50
C LEU A 102 7.67 15.44 2.52
N ASN A 103 7.29 15.98 1.36
CA ASN A 103 6.83 17.36 1.25
C ASN A 103 5.50 17.56 2.04
N PRO A 104 5.29 18.70 2.72
CA PRO A 104 4.04 18.98 3.45
C PRO A 104 2.77 18.86 2.59
N TYR A 105 2.88 19.04 1.27
CA TYR A 105 1.79 18.82 0.32
C TYR A 105 1.09 17.47 0.50
N TYR A 106 1.85 16.38 0.73
CA TYR A 106 1.30 15.02 0.86
C TYR A 106 0.52 14.82 2.17
N VAL A 107 0.72 15.68 3.17
CA VAL A 107 0.06 15.61 4.49
C VAL A 107 -0.94 16.74 4.73
N LEU A 108 -1.28 17.52 3.70
CA LEU A 108 -2.38 18.48 3.78
C LEU A 108 -3.69 17.75 4.12
N PRO A 109 -4.60 18.35 4.94
CA PRO A 109 -5.82 17.68 5.37
C PRO A 109 -6.64 17.07 4.21
N TYR A 110 -6.80 17.81 3.11
CA TYR A 110 -7.50 17.34 1.92
C TYR A 110 -6.84 16.10 1.27
N ASN A 111 -5.50 16.06 1.24
CA ASN A 111 -4.75 14.92 0.69
C ASN A 111 -4.74 13.72 1.65
N LEU A 112 -4.69 13.98 2.96
CA LEU A 112 -4.84 12.93 3.97
C LEU A 112 -6.18 12.23 3.88
N GLU A 113 -7.29 12.94 3.64
CA GLU A 113 -8.60 12.32 3.46
C GLU A 113 -8.64 11.39 2.24
N LYS A 114 -7.98 11.75 1.14
CA LYS A 114 -7.84 10.87 -0.03
C LYS A 114 -7.05 9.61 0.32
N VAL A 115 -5.90 9.76 0.97
CA VAL A 115 -5.03 8.62 1.34
C VAL A 115 -5.73 7.69 2.32
N LYS A 116 -6.43 8.25 3.32
CA LYS A 116 -7.19 7.49 4.32
C LYS A 116 -8.15 6.51 3.66
N LYS A 117 -8.91 6.94 2.64
CA LYS A 117 -9.82 6.06 1.91
C LYS A 117 -9.12 4.75 1.49
N TYR A 118 -7.93 4.85 0.92
CA TYR A 118 -7.16 3.68 0.44
C TYR A 118 -6.41 2.93 1.55
N LEU A 119 -6.09 3.60 2.66
CA LEU A 119 -5.60 2.93 3.87
C LEU A 119 -6.68 2.00 4.46
N TRP A 120 -7.94 2.45 4.48
CA TRP A 120 -9.07 1.66 4.96
C TRP A 120 -9.45 0.54 3.98
N GLU A 121 -9.37 0.75 2.68
CA GLU A 121 -9.58 -0.32 1.68
C GLU A 121 -8.53 -1.42 1.76
N GLY A 122 -7.28 -1.08 2.08
CA GLY A 122 -6.20 -2.05 2.27
C GLY A 122 -6.28 -2.85 3.58
N LEU A 123 -7.18 -2.49 4.49
CA LEU A 123 -7.45 -3.24 5.71
C LEU A 123 -8.37 -4.42 5.39
N GLN A 124 -7.79 -5.57 5.09
CA GLN A 124 -8.55 -6.82 5.06
C GLN A 124 -8.80 -7.26 6.50
N ILE A 125 -10.03 -7.02 6.97
CA ILE A 125 -10.52 -7.56 8.23
C ILE A 125 -10.87 -9.02 7.97
N ILE A 126 -10.01 -9.94 8.39
CA ILE A 126 -10.41 -11.35 8.53
C ILE A 126 -11.25 -11.44 9.81
N LEU A 127 -12.53 -11.81 9.65
CA LEU A 127 -13.45 -12.05 10.75
C LEU A 127 -13.26 -13.45 11.32
#